data_AF-A0A522CMJ7-F1
#
_entry.id   AF-A0A522CMJ7-F1
#
_cell.length_a   1.000
_cell.length_b   1.000
_cell.length_c   1.000
_cell.angle_alpha   90.00
_cell.angle_beta   90.00
_cell.angle_gamma   90.00
#
_symmetry.space_group_name_H-M   'P 1'
#
loop_
_entity.id
_entity.type
_entity.pdbx_description
1 polymer ?
#
loop_
_entity_poly.entity_id
_entity_poly.type
_entity_poly.pdbx_seq_one_letter_code
_entity_poly.pdbx_strand_id
1 'polypeptide(L)'
;MRLHGTKLISALALLVPLILACCSAQPAGSERVSLKGHFAMAGNAPFAKLVFRAENGASYEVAPVEAKQLSARQGGLIAIEADMTETKLETADGKHSRTVRMIRNITVLSSPTR
;
A
#
# COMPACT_ATOMS: atom_id res chain seq x y z
N MET A 1 -11.71 71.75 8.63
CA MET A 1 -12.25 71.32 7.32
C MET A 1 -11.10 70.88 6.41
N ARG A 2 -10.94 69.57 6.21
CA ARG A 2 -10.33 68.97 5.01
C ARG A 2 -11.00 67.60 4.83
N LEU A 3 -11.87 67.50 3.82
CA LEU A 3 -12.41 66.24 3.31
C LEU A 3 -11.60 65.84 2.07
N HIS A 4 -11.07 64.63 2.08
CA HIS A 4 -10.68 63.79 0.95
C HIS A 4 -10.52 62.40 1.59
N GLY A 5 -11.01 61.28 1.08
CA GLY A 5 -11.62 60.91 -0.18
C GLY A 5 -11.60 59.37 -0.16
N THR A 6 -12.77 58.78 -0.40
CA THR A 6 -13.09 57.35 -0.59
C THR A 6 -11.98 56.41 -1.07
N LYS A 7 -12.00 55.13 -0.64
CA LYS A 7 -12.06 53.93 -1.52
C LYS A 7 -12.10 52.58 -0.75
N LEU A 8 -13.05 51.74 -1.19
CA LEU A 8 -13.09 50.27 -1.34
C LEU A 8 -12.74 49.36 -0.13
N ILE A 9 -13.68 48.55 0.37
CA ILE A 9 -14.19 47.24 -0.17
C ILE A 9 -13.17 46.09 -0.04
N SER A 10 -13.64 45.02 0.62
CA SER A 10 -13.18 43.63 0.56
C SER A 10 -11.72 43.32 0.88
N ALA A 11 -11.50 42.54 1.93
CA ALA A 11 -11.40 41.10 1.74
C ALA A 11 -11.25 40.41 3.09
N LEU A 12 -12.25 39.58 3.41
CA LEU A 12 -12.24 38.58 4.45
C LEU A 12 -11.19 37.52 4.09
N ALA A 13 -9.95 37.67 4.56
CA ALA A 13 -8.94 36.61 4.48
C ALA A 13 -9.02 35.75 5.75
N LEU A 14 -10.05 34.91 5.82
CA LEU A 14 -10.11 33.84 6.81
C LEU A 14 -9.05 32.81 6.42
N LEU A 15 -7.86 32.94 7.02
CA LEU A 15 -6.76 32.01 6.84
C LEU A 15 -7.12 30.73 7.60
N VAL A 16 -7.83 29.81 6.94
CA VAL A 16 -8.02 28.45 7.44
C VAL A 16 -6.68 27.74 7.25
N PRO A 17 -5.97 27.34 8.32
CA PRO A 17 -4.89 26.41 8.15
C PRO A 17 -5.52 25.10 7.70
N LEU A 18 -5.33 24.77 6.42
CA LEU A 18 -5.57 23.45 5.88
C LEU A 18 -4.62 22.52 6.65
N ILE A 19 -5.12 21.92 7.72
CA ILE A 19 -4.42 20.86 8.45
C ILE A 19 -4.33 19.71 7.47
N LEU A 20 -3.26 19.72 6.66
CA LEU A 20 -2.77 18.53 5.98
C LEU A 20 -2.52 17.53 7.11
N ALA A 21 -3.46 16.61 7.27
CA ALA A 21 -3.22 15.38 7.99
C ALA A 21 -2.06 14.69 7.26
N CYS A 22 -0.83 14.98 7.72
CA CYS A 22 0.30 14.12 7.49
C CYS A 22 -0.12 12.77 8.06
N CYS A 23 -0.62 11.90 7.18
CA CYS A 23 -0.63 10.47 7.44
C CYS A 23 0.81 10.14 7.79
N SER A 24 1.08 9.95 9.08
CA SER A 24 2.32 9.38 9.57
C SER A 24 2.34 7.94 9.06
N ALA A 25 2.77 7.76 7.81
CA ALA A 25 3.28 6.50 7.33
C ALA A 25 4.57 6.28 8.12
N GLN A 26 4.42 5.76 9.35
CA GLN A 26 5.56 5.24 10.10
C GLN A 26 6.28 4.29 9.16
N PRO A 27 7.62 4.41 9.03
CA PRO A 27 8.37 3.50 8.19
C PRO A 27 8.15 2.10 8.75
N ALA A 28 7.29 1.34 8.07
CA ALA A 28 7.10 -0.07 8.33
C ALA A 28 8.47 -0.72 8.14
N GLY A 29 9.03 -1.28 9.22
CA GLY A 29 10.27 -2.03 9.14
C GLY A 29 10.17 -3.06 8.02
N SER A 30 11.21 -3.17 7.20
CA SER A 30 11.30 -4.17 6.16
C SER A 30 11.98 -5.41 6.76
N GLU A 31 11.28 -6.54 6.73
CA GLU A 31 11.79 -7.85 7.18
C GLU A 31 12.04 -8.74 5.97
N ARG A 32 13.17 -9.46 5.94
CA ARG A 32 13.42 -10.45 4.90
C ARG A 32 12.70 -11.75 5.27
N VAL A 33 11.85 -12.26 4.37
CA VAL A 33 11.06 -13.48 4.60
C VAL A 33 11.33 -14.52 3.51
N SER A 34 11.31 -15.79 3.89
CA SER A 34 11.28 -16.94 2.98
C SER A 34 9.91 -17.60 3.04
N LEU A 35 9.23 -17.71 1.91
CA LEU A 35 7.85 -18.17 1.83
C LEU A 35 7.70 -19.26 0.77
N LYS A 36 6.83 -20.23 1.04
CA LYS A 36 6.39 -21.23 0.06
C LYS A 36 4.88 -21.13 -0.09
N GLY A 37 4.41 -21.14 -1.33
CA GLY A 37 3.03 -20.79 -1.64
C GLY A 37 2.78 -20.63 -3.13
N HIS A 38 1.73 -19.91 -3.51
CA HIS A 38 1.41 -19.65 -4.92
C HIS A 38 0.93 -18.22 -5.13
N PHE A 39 1.14 -17.70 -6.33
CA PHE A 39 0.56 -16.42 -6.75
C PHE A 39 -0.89 -16.63 -7.20
N ALA A 40 -1.76 -15.69 -6.82
CA ALA A 40 -3.17 -15.66 -7.21
C ALA A 40 -3.64 -14.20 -7.35
N MET A 41 -4.65 -13.97 -8.19
CA MET A 41 -5.37 -12.70 -8.18
C MET A 41 -6.35 -12.66 -7.00
N ALA A 42 -6.46 -11.52 -6.34
CA ALA A 42 -7.44 -11.26 -5.29
C ALA A 42 -8.15 -9.93 -5.51
N GLY A 43 -9.41 -9.87 -5.10
CA GLY A 43 -10.30 -8.73 -5.34
C GLY A 43 -11.06 -8.84 -6.66
N ASN A 44 -11.86 -7.82 -6.93
CA ASN A 44 -12.70 -7.74 -8.12
C ASN A 44 -12.13 -6.71 -9.10
N ALA A 45 -12.36 -6.90 -10.39
CA ALA A 45 -12.02 -5.90 -11.41
C ALA A 45 -12.73 -4.56 -11.13
N PRO A 46 -12.10 -3.40 -11.37
CA PRO A 46 -10.74 -3.21 -11.90
C PRO A 46 -9.63 -3.22 -10.83
N PHE A 47 -9.97 -3.49 -9.57
CA PHE A 47 -9.06 -3.40 -8.41
C PHE A 47 -8.42 -4.75 -8.03
N ALA A 48 -8.45 -5.73 -8.94
CA ALA A 48 -7.82 -7.02 -8.71
C ALA A 48 -6.30 -6.84 -8.64
N LYS A 49 -5.69 -7.45 -7.63
CA LYS A 49 -4.24 -7.39 -7.39
C LYS A 49 -3.65 -8.78 -7.25
N LEU A 50 -2.37 -8.89 -7.58
CA LEU A 50 -1.63 -10.12 -7.33
C LEU A 50 -1.33 -10.24 -5.84
N VAL A 51 -1.61 -11.41 -5.28
CA VAL A 51 -1.25 -11.78 -3.92
C VAL A 51 -0.44 -13.07 -3.94
N PHE A 52 0.43 -13.22 -2.94
CA PHE A 52 1.08 -14.48 -2.63
C PHE A 52 0.36 -15.15 -1.47
N ARG A 53 -0.12 -16.38 -1.67
CA ARG A 53 -0.78 -17.19 -0.65
C ARG A 53 0.20 -18.23 -0.14
N ALA A 54 0.72 -18.00 1.07
CA ALA A 54 1.67 -18.91 1.69
C ALA A 54 0.96 -20.17 2.23
N GLU A 55 1.70 -21.28 2.31
CA GLU A 55 1.19 -22.57 2.82
C GLU A 55 0.73 -22.49 4.29
N ASN A 56 1.28 -21.55 5.06
CA ASN A 56 0.87 -21.28 6.44
C ASN A 56 -0.48 -20.53 6.55
N GLY A 57 -1.15 -20.25 5.42
CA GLY A 57 -2.42 -19.55 5.35
C GLY A 57 -2.32 -18.01 5.30
N ALA A 58 -1.12 -17.44 5.45
CA ALA A 58 -0.92 -16.00 5.33
C ALA A 58 -1.04 -15.54 3.87
N SER A 59 -1.58 -14.32 3.68
CA SER A 59 -1.68 -13.67 2.38
C SER A 59 -0.87 -12.38 2.37
N TYR A 60 -0.12 -12.18 1.29
CA TYR A 60 0.76 -11.04 1.10
C TYR A 60 0.40 -10.35 -0.21
N GLU A 61 0.23 -9.04 -0.18
CA GLU A 61 0.08 -8.24 -1.39
C GLU A 61 1.43 -8.16 -2.11
N VAL A 62 1.42 -8.39 -3.42
CA VAL A 62 2.63 -8.24 -4.23
C VAL A 62 2.72 -6.79 -4.69
N ALA A 63 3.86 -6.15 -4.48
CA ALA A 63 4.08 -4.79 -4.92
C ALA A 63 3.87 -4.66 -6.46
N PRO A 64 3.34 -3.53 -6.97
CA PRO A 64 2.86 -3.45 -8.36
C PRO A 64 3.91 -3.72 -9.44
N VAL A 65 5.18 -3.41 -9.18
CA VAL A 65 6.28 -3.62 -10.13
C VAL A 65 6.53 -5.12 -10.32
N GLU A 66 6.64 -5.85 -9.20
CA GLU A 66 6.81 -7.29 -9.14
C GLU A 66 5.56 -8.02 -9.63
N ALA A 67 4.37 -7.49 -9.35
CA ALA A 67 3.10 -8.09 -9.76
C ALA A 67 3.00 -8.22 -11.29
N LYS A 68 3.48 -7.22 -12.05
CA LYS A 68 3.53 -7.30 -13.51
C LYS A 68 4.40 -8.46 -13.98
N GLN A 69 5.58 -8.63 -13.38
CA GLN A 69 6.55 -9.65 -13.74
C GLN A 69 6.12 -11.07 -13.33
N LEU A 70 5.43 -11.18 -12.19
CA LEU A 70 5.06 -12.47 -11.57
C LEU A 70 3.64 -12.92 -11.88
N SER A 71 2.83 -12.08 -12.53
CA SER A 71 1.45 -12.40 -12.93
C SER A 71 1.35 -13.68 -13.78
N ALA A 72 2.35 -13.99 -14.60
CA ALA A 72 2.39 -15.20 -15.42
C ALA A 72 2.71 -16.49 -14.63
N ARG A 73 3.13 -16.38 -13.36
CA ARG A 73 3.51 -17.50 -12.48
C ARG A 73 2.40 -17.93 -11.51
N GLN A 74 1.15 -17.63 -11.85
CA GLN A 74 -0.01 -17.99 -11.02
C GLN A 74 -0.24 -19.51 -10.96
N GLY A 75 -0.85 -19.96 -9.87
CA GLY A 75 -1.35 -21.32 -9.69
C GLY A 75 -0.30 -22.39 -9.34
N GLY A 76 0.98 -22.17 -9.65
CA GLY A 76 2.06 -23.08 -9.29
C GLY A 76 2.59 -22.87 -7.87
N LEU A 77 2.94 -23.97 -7.18
CA LEU A 77 3.64 -23.90 -5.90
C LEU A 77 5.11 -23.48 -6.12
N ILE A 78 5.52 -22.44 -5.39
CA ILE A 78 6.80 -21.77 -5.58
C ILE A 78 7.38 -21.34 -4.24
N ALA A 79 8.70 -21.41 -4.12
CA ALA A 79 9.43 -20.83 -3.01
C ALA A 79 9.95 -19.45 -3.43
N ILE A 80 9.88 -18.48 -2.53
CA ILE A 80 10.37 -17.13 -2.75
C ILE A 80 11.13 -16.62 -1.54
N GLU A 81 12.04 -15.69 -1.79
CA GLU A 81 12.50 -14.74 -0.78
C GLU A 81 12.01 -13.36 -1.15
N ALA A 82 11.62 -12.57 -0.14
CA ALA A 82 11.12 -11.23 -0.36
C ALA A 82 11.37 -10.32 0.83
N ASP A 83 11.31 -9.01 0.58
CA ASP A 83 11.25 -8.00 1.61
C ASP A 83 9.78 -7.75 1.95
N MET A 84 9.39 -8.01 3.18
CA MET A 84 8.05 -7.87 3.71
C MET A 84 7.95 -6.59 4.53
N THR A 85 6.91 -5.81 4.23
CA THR A 85 6.52 -4.64 5.03
C THR A 85 5.09 -4.82 5.50
N GLU A 86 4.85 -4.47 6.77
CA GLU A 86 3.52 -4.51 7.37
C GLU A 86 3.00 -3.08 7.59
N THR A 87 1.90 -2.74 6.94
CA THR A 87 1.26 -1.42 7.04
C THR A 87 -0.10 -1.57 7.68
N LYS A 88 -0.31 -0.93 8.84
CA LYS A 88 -1.65 -0.76 9.41
C LYS A 88 -2.35 0.36 8.64
N LEU A 89 -3.41 0.00 7.92
CA LEU A 89 -4.32 0.95 7.30
C LEU A 89 -5.51 1.16 8.24
N GLU A 90 -5.86 2.42 8.45
CA GLU A 90 -6.97 2.81 9.31
C GLU A 90 -7.91 3.72 8.52
N THR A 91 -9.22 3.59 8.73
CA THR A 91 -10.18 4.53 8.16
C THR A 91 -10.03 5.90 8.80
N ALA A 92 -10.41 6.96 8.08
CA ALA A 92 -10.24 8.33 8.57
C ALA A 92 -10.98 8.61 9.89
N ASP A 93 -12.03 7.83 10.18
CA ASP A 93 -12.80 7.88 11.42
C ASP A 93 -12.24 6.98 12.55
N GLY A 94 -11.15 6.25 12.29
CA GLY A 94 -10.51 5.34 13.25
C GLY A 94 -11.28 4.04 13.53
N LYS A 95 -12.46 3.86 12.94
CA LYS A 95 -13.38 2.77 13.31
C LYS A 95 -12.94 1.41 12.79
N HIS A 96 -12.26 1.39 11.65
CA HIS A 96 -11.81 0.18 11.01
C HIS A 96 -10.31 0.26 10.76
N SER A 97 -9.61 -0.81 11.12
CA SER A 97 -8.23 -0.99 10.72
C SER A 97 -8.01 -2.34 10.09
N ARG A 98 -7.04 -2.40 9.19
CA ARG A 98 -6.55 -3.65 8.61
C ARG A 98 -5.04 -3.60 8.51
N THR A 99 -4.42 -4.74 8.76
CA THR A 99 -2.99 -4.92 8.54
C THR A 99 -2.77 -5.45 7.12
N VAL A 100 -1.97 -4.74 6.34
CA VAL A 100 -1.56 -5.17 5.00
C VAL A 100 -0.11 -5.60 5.05
N ARG A 101 0.15 -6.86 4.72
CA ARG A 101 1.51 -7.36 4.50
C ARG A 101 1.80 -7.29 3.02
N MET A 102 2.79 -6.49 2.64
CA MET A 102 3.22 -6.34 1.26
C MET A 102 4.63 -6.90 1.09
N ILE A 103 4.83 -7.69 0.04
CA ILE A 103 6.14 -8.21 -0.34
C ILE A 103 6.66 -7.50 -1.60
N ARG A 104 7.96 -7.20 -1.59
CA ARG A 104 8.73 -6.55 -2.67
C ARG A 104 10.10 -7.19 -2.81
N ASN A 105 10.87 -6.82 -3.82
CA ASN A 105 12.22 -7.36 -4.09
C ASN A 105 12.23 -8.90 -4.08
N ILE A 106 11.27 -9.47 -4.81
CA ILE A 106 10.97 -10.91 -4.78
C ILE A 106 11.97 -11.67 -5.63
N THR A 107 12.65 -12.63 -5.02
CA THR A 107 13.47 -13.62 -5.70
C THR A 107 12.73 -14.95 -5.70
N VAL A 108 12.47 -15.49 -6.88
CA VAL A 108 11.94 -16.84 -6.99
C VAL A 108 13.08 -17.84 -6.78
N LEU A 109 12.95 -18.63 -5.72
CA LEU A 109 13.80 -19.80 -5.51
C LEU A 109 13.16 -20.94 -6.30
N SER A 110 13.83 -21.40 -7.34
CA SER A 110 13.38 -22.51 -8.19
C SER A 110 12.80 -23.65 -7.34
N SER A 111 11.56 -24.06 -7.60
CA SER A 111 10.91 -25.19 -6.91
C SER A 111 11.60 -26.53 -7.27
N PRO A 112 11.59 -27.53 -6.38
CA PRO A 112 12.26 -28.80 -6.58
C PRO A 112 11.73 -29.53 -7.82
N THR A 113 12.66 -30.14 -8.54
CA THR A 113 12.45 -31.14 -9.59
C THR A 113 11.32 -32.09 -9.20
N ARG A 114 10.30 -32.16 -10.06
CA ARG A 114 9.28 -33.21 -9.99
C ARG A 114 9.87 -34.54 -10.45
#